data_AF-A0A8S2TZK5-F1
#
_entry.id   AF-A0A8S2TZK5-F1
#
_cell.length_a   1.000
_cell.length_b   1.000
_cell.length_c   1.000
_cell.angle_alpha   90.00
_cell.angle_beta   90.00
_cell.angle_gamma   90.00
#
_symmetry.space_group_name_H-M   'P 1'
#
loop_
_entity.id
_entity.type
_entity.pdbx_description
1 polymer ?
#
loop_
_entity_poly.entity_id
_entity_poly.type
_entity_poly.pdbx_seq_one_letter_code
_entity_poly.pdbx_strand_id
1 'polypeptide(L)'
;MLTLPVPNELNNVQSINSARLLYTSCINETALALEAESALLNFVDNELGGWPILQGSSWNESSFDLANLMYKLREYNQNIVFGFSTSTDEKNSSAYFI
;
A
#
# COMPACT_ATOMS: atom_id res chain seq x y z
N MET A 1 -31.60 -9.40 -14.90
CA MET A 1 -31.52 -7.96 -14.53
C MET A 1 -31.07 -7.89 -13.09
N LEU A 2 -29.88 -7.34 -12.83
CA LEU A 2 -29.45 -7.05 -11.46
C LEU A 2 -30.29 -5.88 -10.96
N THR A 3 -31.19 -6.13 -10.01
CA THR A 3 -31.96 -5.08 -9.35
C THR A 3 -31.02 -4.32 -8.40
N LEU A 4 -30.80 -3.04 -8.66
CA LEU A 4 -30.05 -2.18 -7.75
C LEU A 4 -30.81 -2.05 -6.42
N PRO A 5 -30.14 -2.15 -5.25
CA PRO A 5 -30.82 -2.04 -3.97
C PRO A 5 -31.34 -0.62 -3.73
N VAL A 6 -32.41 -0.52 -2.95
CA VAL A 6 -33.02 0.76 -2.54
C VAL A 6 -31.97 1.60 -1.78
N PRO A 7 -31.88 2.93 -1.99
CA PRO A 7 -30.79 3.77 -1.47
C PRO A 7 -30.48 3.65 0.03
N ASN A 8 -31.49 3.31 0.84
CA ASN A 8 -31.34 3.23 2.29
C ASN A 8 -30.77 1.89 2.79
N GLU A 9 -30.90 0.82 2.00
CA GLU A 9 -30.35 -0.52 2.31
C GLU A 9 -28.84 -0.60 2.04
N LEU A 10 -28.36 0.20 1.08
CA LEU A 10 -26.94 0.29 0.70
C LEU A 10 -26.06 0.87 1.83
N ASN A 11 -26.64 1.67 2.73
CA ASN A 11 -25.94 2.26 3.86
C ASN A 11 -25.55 1.23 4.94
N ASN A 12 -26.11 0.02 4.92
CA ASN A 12 -25.75 -1.05 5.86
C ASN A 12 -24.78 -2.07 5.25
N VAL A 13 -24.45 -1.96 3.96
CA VAL A 13 -23.53 -2.90 3.30
C VAL A 13 -22.09 -2.42 3.50
N GLN A 14 -21.30 -3.21 4.23
CA GLN A 14 -19.95 -2.83 4.60
C GLN A 14 -19.03 -2.57 3.41
N SER A 15 -19.09 -3.38 2.34
CA SER A 15 -18.26 -3.17 1.15
C SER A 15 -18.55 -1.83 0.46
N ILE A 16 -19.81 -1.42 0.42
CA ILE A 16 -20.24 -0.15 -0.16
C ILE A 16 -19.81 1.01 0.73
N ASN A 17 -19.93 0.87 2.04
CA ASN A 17 -19.47 1.87 2.99
C ASN A 17 -17.94 2.03 2.94
N SER A 18 -17.18 0.95 2.86
CA SER A 18 -15.72 0.98 2.71
C SER A 18 -15.31 1.65 1.39
N ALA A 19 -15.96 1.32 0.26
CA ALA A 19 -15.70 1.98 -1.01
C ALA A 19 -16.03 3.47 -0.97
N ARG A 20 -17.14 3.85 -0.32
CA ARG A 20 -17.53 5.26 -0.12
C ARG A 20 -16.51 5.99 0.74
N LEU A 21 -16.10 5.41 1.88
CA LEU A 21 -15.09 5.98 2.77
C LEU A 21 -13.78 6.21 2.04
N LEU A 22 -13.28 5.19 1.32
CA LEU A 22 -12.08 5.29 0.50
C LEU A 22 -12.20 6.46 -0.49
N TYR A 23 -13.27 6.48 -1.28
CA TYR A 23 -13.52 7.56 -2.25
C TYR A 23 -13.50 8.94 -1.58
N THR A 24 -14.30 9.13 -0.52
CA THR A 24 -14.40 10.43 0.17
C THR A 24 -13.08 10.87 0.81
N SER A 25 -12.28 9.93 1.30
CA SER A 25 -10.95 10.24 1.85
C SER A 25 -9.97 10.68 0.76
N CYS A 26 -10.03 10.07 -0.44
CA CYS A 26 -9.13 10.38 -1.54
C CYS A 26 -9.44 11.73 -2.22
N ILE A 27 -10.71 12.14 -2.28
CA ILE A 27 -11.10 13.41 -2.94
C ILE A 27 -11.00 14.63 -2.03
N ASN A 28 -10.78 14.44 -0.72
CA ASN A 28 -10.66 15.53 0.23
C ASN A 28 -9.26 16.16 0.17
N GLU A 29 -9.03 16.98 -0.85
CA GLU A 29 -7.73 17.63 -1.11
C GLU A 29 -7.25 18.49 0.08
N THR A 30 -8.15 19.11 0.83
CA THR A 30 -7.79 19.90 2.01
C THR A 30 -7.15 19.04 3.09
N ALA A 31 -7.72 17.87 3.36
CA ALA A 31 -7.13 16.94 4.34
C ALA A 31 -5.78 16.40 3.84
N LEU A 32 -5.69 16.03 2.55
CA LEU A 32 -4.44 15.55 1.96
C LEU A 32 -3.33 16.60 2.03
N ALA A 33 -3.62 17.87 1.74
CA ALA A 33 -2.64 18.94 1.77
C ALA A 33 -2.06 19.21 3.18
N LEU A 34 -2.81 18.89 4.24
CA LEU A 34 -2.37 19.09 5.62
C LEU A 34 -1.42 17.99 6.11
N GLU A 35 -1.57 16.76 5.62
CA GLU A 35 -0.97 15.57 6.26
C GLU A 35 -0.14 14.68 5.31
N ALA A 36 -0.27 14.81 3.99
CA ALA A 36 0.32 13.85 3.05
C ALA A 36 1.86 13.79 3.12
N GLU A 37 2.52 14.96 3.21
CA GLU A 37 3.98 15.03 3.25
C GLU A 37 4.53 14.41 4.54
N SER A 38 3.99 14.80 5.69
CA SER A 38 4.45 14.32 7.00
C SER A 38 4.19 12.82 7.17
N ALA A 39 3.05 12.32 6.69
CA ALA A 39 2.75 10.89 6.70
C ALA A 39 3.77 10.07 5.88
N LEU A 40 4.12 10.54 4.67
CA LEU A 40 5.09 9.86 3.81
C LEU A 40 6.50 9.89 4.42
N LEU A 41 6.96 11.06 4.89
CA LEU A 41 8.28 11.18 5.51
C LEU A 41 8.40 10.31 6.76
N ASN A 42 7.37 10.32 7.62
CA ASN A 42 7.32 9.47 8.81
C ASN A 42 7.37 7.98 8.46
N PHE A 43 6.68 7.57 7.38
CA PHE A 43 6.71 6.21 6.89
C PHE A 43 8.12 5.83 6.38
N VAL A 44 8.73 6.68 5.55
CA VAL A 44 10.09 6.45 5.02
C VAL A 44 11.11 6.32 6.15
N ASP A 45 11.08 7.24 7.11
CA ASP A 45 12.07 7.28 8.18
C ASP A 45 11.92 6.14 9.19
N ASN A 46 10.69 5.85 9.63
CA ASN A 46 10.48 4.90 10.73
C ASN A 46 10.24 3.46 10.24
N GLU A 47 9.56 3.28 9.10
CA GLU A 47 9.28 1.95 8.58
C GLU A 47 10.40 1.48 7.65
N LEU A 48 10.83 2.30 6.68
CA LEU A 48 11.78 1.84 5.65
C LEU A 48 13.26 2.02 6.02
N GLY A 49 13.57 2.73 7.11
CA GLY A 49 14.96 3.00 7.53
C GLY A 49 15.59 4.20 6.79
N GLY A 50 14.76 5.12 6.31
CA GLY A 50 15.17 6.36 5.68
C GLY A 50 15.42 6.24 4.17
N TRP A 51 15.73 7.38 3.55
CA TRP A 51 16.07 7.47 2.14
C TRP A 51 17.34 8.35 1.98
N PRO A 52 18.46 7.78 1.50
CA PRO A 52 19.73 8.49 1.38
C PRO A 52 19.66 9.87 0.72
N ILE A 53 18.81 10.04 -0.32
CA ILE A 53 18.71 11.32 -1.04
C ILE A 53 18.05 12.43 -0.20
N LEU A 54 17.18 12.07 0.74
CA LEU A 54 16.49 13.01 1.61
C LEU A 54 17.34 13.38 2.84
N GLN A 55 18.08 12.40 3.37
CA GLN A 55 18.84 12.53 4.61
C GLN A 55 20.31 12.92 4.40
N GLY A 56 20.85 12.71 3.20
CA GLY A 56 22.23 13.05 2.85
C GLY A 56 23.22 12.40 3.81
N SER A 57 24.13 13.21 4.38
CA SER A 57 25.17 12.74 5.30
C SER A 57 24.66 12.23 6.65
N SER A 58 23.39 12.48 6.98
CA SER A 58 22.79 11.95 8.21
C SER A 58 22.31 10.51 8.07
N TRP A 59 22.23 9.98 6.84
CA TRP A 59 21.84 8.61 6.60
C TRP A 59 22.97 7.64 6.93
N ASN A 60 22.68 6.62 7.74
CA ASN A 60 23.69 5.65 8.19
C ASN A 60 23.80 4.45 7.24
N GLU A 61 24.70 4.55 6.27
CA GLU A 61 25.00 3.48 5.31
C GLU A 61 25.41 2.16 5.98
N SER A 62 26.12 2.23 7.11
CA SER A 62 26.59 1.02 7.81
C SER A 62 25.47 0.16 8.38
N SER A 63 24.28 0.73 8.57
CA SER A 63 23.09 0.02 9.05
C SER A 63 22.16 -0.47 7.94
N PHE A 64 22.51 -0.21 6.67
CA PHE A 64 21.65 -0.57 5.55
C PHE A 64 21.64 -2.08 5.27
N ASP A 65 20.44 -2.64 5.21
CA ASP A 65 20.20 -4.03 4.82
C ASP A 65 19.14 -4.07 3.71
N LEU A 66 19.59 -4.39 2.48
CA LEU A 66 18.73 -4.48 1.32
C LEU A 66 17.66 -5.57 1.45
N ALA A 67 17.98 -6.71 2.07
CA ALA A 67 17.02 -7.81 2.24
C ALA A 67 15.90 -7.41 3.20
N ASN A 68 16.24 -6.73 4.30
CA ASN A 68 15.27 -6.18 5.23
C ASN A 68 14.38 -5.12 4.56
N LEU A 69 14.97 -4.20 3.78
CA LEU A 69 14.19 -3.21 3.02
C LEU A 69 13.21 -3.87 2.05
N MET A 70 13.67 -4.86 1.26
CA MET A 70 12.81 -5.60 0.33
C MET A 70 11.68 -6.35 1.06
N TYR A 71 11.96 -6.95 2.21
CA TYR A 71 10.95 -7.62 3.02
C TYR A 71 9.86 -6.63 3.49
N LYS A 72 10.26 -5.46 4.01
CA LYS A 72 9.29 -4.43 4.43
C LYS A 72 8.47 -3.90 3.27
N LEU A 73 9.11 -3.57 2.16
CA LEU A 73 8.44 -3.11 0.94
C LEU A 73 7.45 -4.13 0.38
N ARG A 74 7.72 -5.43 0.58
CA ARG A 74 6.80 -6.49 0.21
C ARG A 74 5.48 -6.44 0.99
N GLU A 75 5.50 -6.03 2.26
CA GLU A 75 4.27 -5.84 3.05
C GLU A 75 3.36 -4.75 2.45
N TYR A 76 3.93 -3.81 1.71
CA TYR A 76 3.24 -2.75 0.96
C TYR A 76 3.03 -3.08 -0.52
N ASN A 77 3.17 -4.36 -0.89
CA ASN A 77 3.05 -4.87 -2.26
C ASN A 77 3.97 -4.13 -3.26
N GLN A 78 5.12 -3.65 -2.80
CA GLN A 78 6.15 -3.05 -3.66
C GLN A 78 7.16 -4.13 -4.07
N ASN A 79 7.37 -4.24 -5.38
CA ASN A 79 8.31 -5.19 -5.96
C ASN A 79 9.54 -4.41 -6.45
N ILE A 80 10.58 -4.34 -5.63
CA ILE A 80 11.84 -3.65 -5.96
C ILE A 80 12.95 -4.68 -6.11
N VAL A 81 13.76 -4.55 -7.17
CA VAL A 81 14.78 -5.52 -7.63
C VAL A 81 14.19 -6.83 -8.15
N PHE A 82 13.39 -7.52 -7.32
CA PHE A 82 12.71 -8.75 -7.68
C PHE A 82 11.20 -8.63 -7.43
N GLY A 83 10.40 -9.07 -8.40
CA GLY A 83 8.96 -9.19 -8.23
C GLY A 83 8.59 -10.61 -7.91
N PHE A 84 7.82 -10.79 -6.84
CA PHE A 84 7.24 -12.08 -6.49
C PHE A 84 5.73 -11.96 -6.48
N SER A 85 5.03 -12.96 -6.99
CA SER A 85 3.59 -13.02 -6.93
C SER A 85 3.16 -14.47 -6.92
N THR A 86 2.06 -14.76 -6.25
CA THR A 86 1.45 -16.08 -6.35
C THR A 86 0.53 -16.10 -7.55
N SER A 87 0.73 -17.05 -8.46
CA SER A 87 -0.16 -17.26 -9.60
C SER A 87 -0.50 -18.73 -9.79
N THR A 88 -1.48 -19.02 -10.62
CA THR A 88 -1.88 -20.40 -10.94
C THR A 88 -0.82 -21.07 -11.78
N ASP A 89 -0.43 -22.29 -11.42
CA ASP A 89 0.57 -23.06 -12.19
C ASP A 89 0.02 -23.36 -13.59
N GLU A 90 0.81 -22.99 -14.61
CA GLU A 90 0.47 -23.19 -16.03
C GLU A 90 0.28 -24.67 -16.38
N LYS A 91 0.97 -25.57 -15.68
CA LYS A 91 0.89 -27.03 -15.87
C LYS A 91 -0.22 -27.67 -15.04
N ASN A 92 -0.67 -26.99 -13.97
CA ASN A 92 -1.75 -27.46 -13.12
C ASN A 92 -2.56 -26.27 -12.59
N SER A 93 -3.65 -25.94 -13.28
CA SER A 93 -4.48 -24.77 -12.95
C SER A 93 -5.21 -24.87 -11.60
N SER A 94 -5.15 -26.02 -10.91
CA SER A 94 -5.64 -26.19 -9.54
C SER A 94 -4.56 -25.97 -8.48
N ALA A 95 -3.31 -25.72 -8.87
CA ALA A 95 -2.18 -25.43 -8.00
C ALA A 95 -1.69 -23.98 -8.17
N TYR A 96 -0.96 -23.49 -7.16
CA TYR A 96 -0.36 -22.16 -7.13
C TYR A 96 1.15 -22.25 -6.99
N PHE A 97 1.89 -21.32 -7.60
CA PHE A 97 3.34 -21.18 -7.48
C PHE A 97 3.73 -19.71 -7.23
N ILE A 98 4.96 -19.50 -6.77
CA ILE A 98 5.61 -18.18 -6.59
C ILE A 98 6.54 -17.92 -7.77
#